data_AF-A0A2N6BWD4-F1
#
_entry.id   AF-A0A2N6BWD4-F1
#
_cell.length_a   1.000
_cell.length_b   1.000
_cell.length_c   1.000
_cell.angle_alpha   90.00
_cell.angle_beta   90.00
_cell.angle_gamma   90.00
#
_symmetry.space_group_name_H-M   'P 1'
#
loop_
_entity.id
_entity.type
_entity.pdbx_description
1 polymer ?
#
loop_
_entity_poly.entity_id
_entity_poly.type
_entity_poly.pdbx_seq_one_letter_code
_entity_poly.pdbx_strand_id
1 'polypeptide(L)'
;MFKNITKYACTILLLLAFSVAHADDTLFSTNLYAKFQVKACTTCHDFHEQDKDGLYFNSHAKRRDVNRCQKCHNQKVTGFEHTADWFAMPGLYLSGMDAKETCEEIKEALHAKFKSDDLLAAQMENHLFNDPRVLWAIEGATPNSGKLPLKKQEANLVKGGMEEWKTQVMAWVNGGMKCE
;
A
#
# COMPACT_ATOMS: atom_id res chain seq x y z
N MET A 1 -7.40 -71.16 6.38
CA MET A 1 -6.69 -70.65 5.18
C MET A 1 -7.50 -69.44 4.71
N PHE A 2 -7.09 -68.17 4.74
CA PHE A 2 -5.86 -67.48 4.29
C PHE A 2 -5.62 -66.26 5.21
N LYS A 3 -4.58 -66.23 6.04
CA LYS A 3 -3.35 -65.41 5.95
C LYS A 3 -3.34 -64.21 4.98
N ASN A 4 -2.99 -63.05 5.56
CA ASN A 4 -2.22 -61.91 5.01
C ASN A 4 -2.93 -60.91 4.08
N ILE A 5 -3.57 -59.91 4.68
CA ILE A 5 -3.73 -58.57 4.07
C ILE A 5 -3.06 -57.56 5.01
N THR A 6 -1.76 -57.75 5.26
CA THR A 6 -0.96 -56.91 6.16
C THR A 6 0.31 -56.41 5.45
N LYS A 7 0.20 -55.99 4.19
CA LYS A 7 1.38 -55.53 3.41
C LYS A 7 1.20 -54.34 2.47
N TYR A 8 0.05 -53.67 2.50
CA TYR A 8 -0.17 -52.47 1.67
C TYR A 8 -0.59 -51.23 2.46
N ALA A 9 -0.51 -51.27 3.80
CA ALA A 9 -0.81 -50.11 4.64
C ALA A 9 0.39 -49.16 4.82
N CYS A 10 1.58 -49.50 4.32
CA CYS A 10 2.83 -48.81 4.66
C CYS A 10 3.55 -48.13 3.47
N THR A 11 2.92 -48.05 2.30
CA THR A 11 3.58 -47.48 1.10
C THR A 11 2.73 -46.44 0.36
N ILE A 12 1.80 -45.81 1.05
CA ILE A 12 1.12 -44.57 0.60
C ILE A 12 1.26 -43.54 1.74
N LEU A 13 2.50 -43.37 2.21
CA LEU A 13 2.89 -42.31 3.15
C LEU A 13 4.13 -41.56 2.66
N LEU A 14 4.38 -41.59 1.35
CA LEU A 14 5.36 -40.76 0.65
C LEU A 14 4.62 -40.04 -0.48
N LEU A 15 4.81 -38.72 -0.57
CA LEU A 15 4.36 -37.83 -1.64
C LEU A 15 3.00 -37.12 -1.47
N LEU A 16 2.56 -36.84 -0.24
CA LEU A 16 1.98 -35.52 0.02
C LEU A 16 3.14 -34.54 0.22
N ALA A 17 3.91 -34.34 -0.85
CA ALA A 17 4.69 -33.13 -1.00
C ALA A 17 3.63 -32.03 -1.05
N PHE A 18 3.42 -31.36 0.09
CA PHE A 18 2.83 -30.04 0.09
C PHE A 18 3.73 -29.19 -0.79
N SER A 19 3.42 -29.11 -2.08
CA SER A 19 3.77 -27.96 -2.88
C SER A 19 3.08 -26.79 -2.21
N VAL A 20 3.75 -26.21 -1.21
CA VAL A 20 3.47 -24.85 -0.81
C VAL A 20 3.71 -24.08 -2.10
N ALA A 21 2.64 -23.73 -2.80
CA ALA A 21 2.75 -22.79 -3.89
C ALA A 21 3.35 -21.55 -3.24
N HIS A 22 4.65 -21.34 -3.45
CA HIS A 22 5.30 -20.13 -3.01
C HIS A 22 4.58 -19.02 -3.73
N ALA A 23 3.92 -18.15 -2.97
CA ALA A 23 3.29 -16.98 -3.53
C ALA A 23 4.38 -16.20 -4.28
N ASP A 24 4.09 -15.83 -5.53
CA ASP A 24 5.05 -15.07 -6.31
C ASP A 24 5.13 -13.67 -5.72
N ASP A 25 6.19 -13.43 -4.95
CA ASP A 25 6.46 -12.17 -4.26
C ASP A 25 6.70 -11.00 -5.23
N THR A 26 6.86 -11.30 -6.53
CA THR A 26 7.00 -10.29 -7.57
C THR A 26 5.65 -9.75 -8.06
N LEU A 27 4.52 -10.32 -7.63
CA LEU A 27 3.19 -9.83 -7.98
C LEU A 27 2.73 -8.74 -7.00
N PHE A 28 2.10 -7.70 -7.55
CA PHE A 28 1.51 -6.61 -6.75
C PHE A 28 0.47 -7.13 -5.75
N SER A 29 -0.34 -8.10 -6.19
CA SER A 29 -1.43 -8.70 -5.41
C SER A 29 -0.94 -9.48 -4.19
N THR A 30 0.27 -10.04 -4.22
CA THR A 30 0.81 -10.88 -3.14
C THR A 30 1.11 -10.06 -1.88
N ASN A 31 1.93 -9.02 -2.01
CA ASN A 31 2.50 -8.31 -0.87
C ASN A 31 2.08 -6.83 -0.76
N LEU A 32 1.81 -6.18 -1.90
CA LEU A 32 1.63 -4.73 -1.95
C LEU A 32 0.16 -4.32 -1.84
N TYR A 33 -0.75 -4.97 -2.56
CA TYR A 33 -2.15 -4.53 -2.63
C TYR A 33 -2.79 -4.24 -1.25
N ALA A 34 -2.69 -5.19 -0.31
CA ALA A 34 -3.25 -5.00 1.03
C ALA A 34 -2.66 -3.78 1.77
N LYS A 35 -1.38 -3.46 1.52
CA LYS A 35 -0.70 -2.30 2.10
C LYS A 35 -1.14 -0.99 1.45
N PHE A 36 -1.54 -0.98 0.19
CA PHE A 36 -2.11 0.20 -0.47
C PHE A 36 -3.53 0.53 0.02
N GLN A 37 -4.26 -0.48 0.53
CA GLN A 37 -5.63 -0.34 1.01
C GLN A 37 -5.75 0.02 2.51
N VAL A 38 -4.62 0.25 3.20
CA VAL A 38 -4.66 0.71 4.60
C VAL A 38 -5.15 2.16 4.69
N LYS A 39 -5.80 2.52 5.81
CA LYS A 39 -6.35 3.89 5.98
C LYS A 39 -5.28 4.96 5.85
N ALA A 40 -4.05 4.71 6.28
CA ALA A 40 -3.00 5.71 6.18
C ALA A 40 -2.66 6.09 4.73
N CYS A 41 -2.80 5.17 3.77
CA CYS A 41 -2.67 5.47 2.35
C CYS A 41 -3.96 6.10 1.80
N THR A 42 -5.11 5.46 2.05
CA THR A 42 -6.39 5.91 1.49
C THR A 42 -6.87 7.25 2.05
N THR A 43 -6.43 7.66 3.24
CA THR A 43 -6.74 8.99 3.80
C THR A 43 -6.27 10.13 2.90
N CYS A 44 -5.10 9.98 2.29
CA CYS A 44 -4.52 11.00 1.42
C CYS A 44 -5.10 10.91 0.00
N HIS A 45 -5.28 9.69 -0.50
CA HIS A 45 -5.76 9.39 -1.85
C HIS A 45 -7.25 9.67 -2.04
N ASP A 46 -8.08 9.30 -1.08
CA ASP A 46 -9.53 9.45 -1.17
C ASP A 46 -10.02 10.81 -0.63
N PHE A 47 -9.09 11.67 -0.21
CA PHE A 47 -9.41 12.93 0.50
C PHE A 47 -10.43 13.79 -0.26
N HIS A 48 -10.33 13.82 -1.59
CA HIS A 48 -11.15 14.65 -2.46
C HIS A 48 -12.45 13.98 -2.93
N GLU A 49 -12.60 12.66 -2.74
CA GLU A 49 -13.73 11.89 -3.28
C GLU A 49 -14.90 11.83 -2.28
N GLN A 50 -15.97 12.59 -2.56
CA GLN A 50 -17.13 12.69 -1.67
C GLN A 50 -18.00 11.43 -1.67
N ASP A 51 -18.16 10.79 -2.82
CA ASP A 51 -18.92 9.55 -3.02
C ASP A 51 -18.24 8.34 -2.34
N LYS A 52 -16.94 8.45 -2.06
CA LYS A 52 -16.14 7.42 -1.37
C LYS A 52 -15.90 7.72 0.10
N ASP A 53 -16.74 8.57 0.69
CA ASP A 53 -16.64 8.90 2.10
C ASP A 53 -15.28 9.50 2.49
N GLY A 54 -14.65 10.22 1.56
CA GLY A 54 -13.34 10.86 1.72
C GLY A 54 -13.21 11.53 3.09
N LEU A 55 -12.15 11.20 3.83
CA LEU A 55 -12.04 11.45 5.27
C LEU A 55 -12.11 12.93 5.68
N TYR A 56 -11.91 13.84 4.73
CA TYR A 56 -12.18 15.26 4.90
C TYR A 56 -13.64 15.55 5.31
N PHE A 57 -14.58 14.83 4.69
CA PHE A 57 -16.00 15.09 4.78
C PHE A 57 -16.67 14.34 5.93
N ASN A 58 -16.04 13.31 6.49
CA ASN A 58 -16.65 12.54 7.58
C ASN A 58 -16.18 12.95 8.97
N SER A 59 -14.87 13.17 9.17
CA SER A 59 -14.34 13.59 10.48
C SER A 59 -14.53 15.08 10.75
N HIS A 60 -14.56 15.90 9.68
CA HIS A 60 -14.62 17.35 9.75
C HIS A 60 -15.47 17.95 8.62
N ALA A 61 -16.59 17.30 8.27
CA ALA A 61 -17.57 17.65 7.22
C ALA A 61 -17.80 19.14 6.93
N LYS A 62 -17.76 19.96 7.98
CA LYS A 62 -18.04 21.40 7.94
C LYS A 62 -16.82 22.26 7.60
N ARG A 63 -15.63 21.69 7.51
CA ARG A 63 -14.40 22.37 7.11
C ARG A 63 -14.22 22.04 5.63
N ARG A 64 -14.45 23.02 4.74
CA ARG A 64 -14.30 22.89 3.27
C ARG A 64 -13.11 23.67 2.67
N ASP A 65 -12.43 24.43 3.52
CA ASP A 65 -11.19 25.14 3.19
C ASP A 65 -9.98 24.28 3.59
N VAL A 66 -9.26 23.75 2.60
CA VAL A 66 -8.07 22.90 2.77
C VAL A 66 -6.97 23.64 3.54
N ASN A 67 -6.87 24.97 3.40
CA ASN A 67 -5.89 25.77 4.13
C ASN A 67 -6.10 25.73 5.65
N ARG A 68 -7.33 25.46 6.12
CA ARG A 68 -7.59 25.26 7.55
C ARG A 68 -7.07 23.93 8.06
N CYS A 69 -6.95 22.91 7.21
CA CYS A 69 -6.42 21.60 7.58
C CYS A 69 -4.94 21.73 7.94
N GLN A 70 -4.19 22.45 7.12
CA GLN A 70 -2.75 22.67 7.28
C GLN A 70 -2.39 23.37 8.60
N LYS A 71 -3.30 24.18 9.16
CA LYS A 71 -3.08 24.80 10.48
C LYS A 71 -2.93 23.76 11.60
N CYS A 72 -3.75 22.71 11.57
CA CYS A 72 -3.69 21.63 12.54
C CYS A 72 -2.71 20.53 12.12
N HIS A 73 -2.76 20.11 10.85
CA HIS A 73 -1.91 19.09 10.22
C HIS A 73 -0.61 19.72 9.69
N ASN A 74 0.09 20.43 10.57
CA ASN A 74 1.34 21.10 10.21
C ASN A 74 2.57 20.19 10.37
N GLN A 75 3.73 20.65 9.88
CA GLN A 75 5.01 19.93 9.93
C GLN A 75 5.35 19.36 11.32
N LYS A 76 5.03 20.06 12.41
CA LYS A 76 5.33 19.57 13.77
C LYS A 76 4.53 18.33 14.17
N VAL A 77 3.35 18.18 13.57
CA VAL A 77 2.46 17.03 13.80
C VAL A 77 2.80 15.93 12.80
N THR A 78 2.78 16.27 11.53
CA THR A 78 2.76 15.30 10.43
C THR A 78 4.14 14.98 9.88
N GLY A 79 5.12 15.87 10.08
CA GLY A 79 6.47 15.76 9.52
C GLY A 79 6.64 16.33 8.11
N PHE A 80 5.57 16.78 7.45
CA PHE A 80 5.61 17.27 6.07
C PHE A 80 6.19 18.67 6.04
N GLU A 81 7.29 18.86 5.30
CA GLU A 81 7.89 20.18 5.09
C GLU A 81 6.90 21.14 4.42
N HIS A 82 6.24 20.68 3.37
CA HIS A 82 5.15 21.39 2.72
C HIS A 82 3.82 20.73 3.08
N THR A 83 3.05 21.36 3.96
CA THR A 83 1.80 20.78 4.50
C THR A 83 0.70 20.56 3.44
N ALA A 84 0.83 21.18 2.27
CA ALA A 84 -0.05 20.92 1.12
C ALA A 84 0.18 19.52 0.52
N ASP A 85 1.37 18.96 0.69
CA ASP A 85 1.73 17.62 0.17
C ASP A 85 1.03 16.50 0.94
N TRP A 86 0.32 16.82 2.02
CA TRP A 86 -0.51 15.85 2.75
C TRP A 86 -1.60 15.24 1.86
N PHE A 87 -2.09 15.98 0.86
CA PHE A 87 -3.19 15.54 0.01
C PHE A 87 -2.64 14.92 -1.29
N ALA A 88 -3.23 13.81 -1.74
CA ALA A 88 -3.05 13.40 -3.13
C ALA A 88 -3.73 14.41 -4.06
N MET A 89 -3.38 14.38 -5.35
CA MET A 89 -4.10 15.18 -6.34
C MET A 89 -5.55 14.66 -6.46
N PRO A 90 -6.53 15.54 -6.74
CA PRO A 90 -7.91 15.11 -7.00
C PRO A 90 -7.98 14.03 -8.08
N GLY A 91 -8.88 13.06 -7.93
CA GLY A 91 -9.06 11.95 -8.88
C GLY A 91 -8.11 10.77 -8.71
N LEU A 92 -7.14 10.81 -7.78
CA LEU A 92 -6.21 9.70 -7.51
C LEU A 92 -6.66 8.85 -6.30
N TYR A 93 -7.91 8.41 -6.28
CA TYR A 93 -8.42 7.56 -5.21
C TYR A 93 -7.94 6.11 -5.35
N LEU A 94 -7.90 5.39 -4.24
CA LEU A 94 -7.48 3.97 -4.24
C LEU A 94 -8.50 3.04 -3.60
N SER A 95 -9.45 3.57 -2.81
CA SER A 95 -10.48 2.72 -2.20
C SER A 95 -11.47 2.16 -3.23
N GLY A 96 -11.92 0.94 -2.95
CA GLY A 96 -12.91 0.24 -3.77
C GLY A 96 -12.34 -0.46 -5.00
N MET A 97 -11.03 -0.33 -5.27
CA MET A 97 -10.32 -1.00 -6.34
C MET A 97 -9.84 -2.39 -5.90
N ASP A 98 -9.84 -3.36 -6.83
CA ASP A 98 -9.10 -4.61 -6.67
C ASP A 98 -7.59 -4.42 -6.87
N ALA A 99 -6.81 -5.50 -6.76
CA ALA A 99 -5.36 -5.44 -6.89
C ALA A 99 -4.88 -4.98 -8.27
N LYS A 100 -5.57 -5.44 -9.33
CA LYS A 100 -5.23 -5.09 -10.70
C LYS A 100 -5.58 -3.64 -10.99
N GLU A 101 -6.79 -3.23 -10.65
CA GLU A 101 -7.26 -1.85 -10.79
C GLU A 101 -6.34 -0.87 -10.05
N THR A 102 -5.98 -1.19 -8.79
CA THR A 102 -5.04 -0.38 -8.00
C THR A 102 -3.70 -0.24 -8.71
N CYS A 103 -3.13 -1.34 -9.20
CA CYS A 103 -1.84 -1.33 -9.89
C CYS A 103 -1.88 -0.53 -11.20
N GLU A 104 -2.93 -0.71 -12.00
CA GLU A 104 -3.12 0.00 -13.27
C GLU A 104 -3.30 1.50 -13.03
N GLU A 105 -4.08 1.89 -12.02
CA GLU A 105 -4.29 3.31 -11.65
C GLU A 105 -2.99 3.99 -11.23
N ILE A 106 -2.16 3.33 -10.40
CA ILE A 106 -0.85 3.89 -10.01
C ILE A 106 0.03 4.10 -11.25
N LYS A 107 0.05 3.15 -12.18
CA LYS A 107 0.82 3.25 -13.43
C LYS A 107 0.25 4.35 -14.35
N GLU A 108 -1.07 4.51 -14.40
CA GLU A 108 -1.72 5.59 -15.16
C GLU A 108 -1.41 6.98 -14.58
N ALA A 109 -1.47 7.13 -13.26
CA ALA A 109 -1.10 8.35 -12.53
C ALA A 109 0.37 8.72 -12.79
N LEU A 110 1.24 7.71 -12.93
CA LEU A 110 2.62 7.87 -13.35
C LEU A 110 2.80 7.85 -14.87
N HIS A 111 1.75 8.05 -15.67
CA HIS A 111 1.83 8.15 -17.13
C HIS A 111 2.66 7.04 -17.81
N ALA A 112 2.54 5.80 -17.32
CA ALA A 112 3.37 4.66 -17.74
C ALA A 112 3.41 4.46 -19.26
N LYS A 113 2.29 4.70 -19.96
CA LYS A 113 2.18 4.54 -21.42
C LYS A 113 3.15 5.38 -22.26
N PHE A 114 3.76 6.41 -21.65
CA PHE A 114 4.70 7.32 -22.32
C PHE A 114 6.14 7.17 -21.82
N LYS A 115 6.43 6.13 -21.03
CA LYS A 115 7.73 5.94 -20.36
C LYS A 115 8.34 4.60 -20.75
N SER A 116 9.67 4.52 -20.71
CA SER A 116 10.37 3.24 -20.67
C SER A 116 10.16 2.58 -19.31
N ASP A 117 10.35 1.27 -19.24
CA ASP A 117 10.24 0.52 -17.99
C ASP A 117 11.22 1.05 -16.92
N ASP A 118 12.46 1.37 -17.30
CA ASP A 118 13.46 1.94 -16.38
C ASP A 118 13.03 3.29 -15.80
N LEU A 119 12.45 4.18 -16.62
CA LEU A 119 11.99 5.49 -16.15
C LEU A 119 10.76 5.35 -15.26
N LEU A 120 9.84 4.43 -15.59
CA LEU A 120 8.69 4.13 -14.75
C LEU A 120 9.12 3.55 -13.41
N ALA A 121 10.05 2.60 -13.40
CA ALA A 121 10.60 1.98 -12.19
C ALA A 121 11.23 3.04 -11.28
N ALA A 122 12.11 3.89 -11.82
CA ALA A 122 12.75 4.94 -11.04
C ALA A 122 11.74 5.93 -10.43
N GLN A 123 10.67 6.27 -11.14
CA GLN A 123 9.62 7.15 -10.61
C GLN A 123 8.73 6.46 -9.58
N MET A 124 8.41 5.18 -9.80
CA MET A 124 7.67 4.35 -8.86
C MET A 124 8.44 4.24 -7.54
N GLU A 125 9.72 3.86 -7.61
CA GLU A 125 10.60 3.79 -6.44
C GLU A 125 10.68 5.14 -5.72
N ASN A 126 10.89 6.23 -6.45
CA ASN A 126 10.97 7.54 -5.83
C ASN A 126 9.68 7.91 -5.09
N HIS A 127 8.50 7.66 -5.69
CA HIS A 127 7.23 7.88 -4.99
C HIS A 127 7.10 6.97 -3.77
N LEU A 128 7.31 5.66 -3.91
CA LEU A 128 7.09 4.71 -2.83
C LEU A 128 8.14 4.80 -1.72
N PHE A 129 9.32 5.39 -1.96
CA PHE A 129 10.40 5.48 -0.96
C PHE A 129 10.62 6.86 -0.37
N ASN A 130 10.31 7.92 -1.13
CA ASN A 130 10.67 9.28 -0.74
C ASN A 130 9.47 10.22 -0.61
N ASP A 131 8.28 9.80 -1.05
CA ASP A 131 7.09 10.64 -0.88
C ASP A 131 6.74 10.78 0.61
N PRO A 132 6.66 12.02 1.15
CA PRO A 132 6.32 12.25 2.55
C PRO A 132 4.99 11.61 2.97
N ARG A 133 4.03 11.45 2.04
CA ARG A 133 2.75 10.76 2.28
C ARG A 133 2.97 9.28 2.57
N VAL A 134 3.79 8.63 1.76
CA VAL A 134 4.11 7.21 1.92
C VAL A 134 4.91 6.99 3.20
N LEU A 135 5.91 7.84 3.45
CA LEU A 135 6.69 7.81 4.69
C LEU A 135 5.82 8.04 5.94
N TRP A 136 4.81 8.91 5.87
CA TRP A 136 3.89 9.09 6.99
C TRP A 136 3.00 7.86 7.21
N ALA A 137 2.61 7.16 6.13
CA ALA A 137 1.71 6.02 6.18
C ALA A 137 2.35 4.70 6.65
N ILE A 138 3.68 4.60 6.61
CA ILE A 138 4.42 3.40 7.02
C ILE A 138 4.81 3.48 8.49
N GLU A 139 4.54 2.41 9.23
CA GLU A 139 4.87 2.30 10.66
C GLU A 139 6.38 2.48 10.90
N GLY A 140 6.74 3.47 11.72
CA GLY A 140 8.13 3.71 12.11
C GLY A 140 9.04 4.27 11.02
N ALA A 141 8.53 4.59 9.83
CA ALA A 141 9.32 5.19 8.77
C ALA A 141 9.90 6.56 9.14
N THR A 142 9.16 7.34 9.94
CA THR A 142 9.62 8.58 10.55
C THR A 142 9.15 8.67 12.00
N PRO A 143 9.74 9.54 12.84
CA PRO A 143 9.21 9.83 14.18
C PRO A 143 7.77 10.34 14.20
N ASN A 144 7.24 10.79 13.05
CA ASN A 144 5.89 11.35 12.91
C ASN A 144 4.92 10.47 12.11
N SER A 145 5.31 9.24 11.76
CA SER A 145 4.43 8.31 11.04
C SER A 145 3.09 8.15 11.77
N GLY A 146 2.00 8.30 11.02
CA GLY A 146 0.63 8.21 11.53
C GLY A 146 0.20 9.31 12.52
N LYS A 147 1.05 10.27 12.87
CA LYS A 147 0.68 11.30 13.86
C LYS A 147 -0.38 12.24 13.32
N LEU A 148 -1.35 12.54 14.18
CA LEU A 148 -2.47 13.44 13.92
C LEU A 148 -2.56 14.53 14.99
N PRO A 149 -3.27 15.65 14.72
CA PRO A 149 -3.44 16.72 15.69
C PRO A 149 -4.07 16.23 17.00
N LEU A 150 -3.88 16.99 18.08
CA LEU A 150 -4.41 16.68 19.42
C LEU A 150 -3.85 15.36 19.99
N LYS A 151 -2.59 15.03 19.67
CA LYS A 151 -1.90 13.80 20.12
C LYS A 151 -2.63 12.51 19.71
N LYS A 152 -3.38 12.56 18.61
CA LYS A 152 -4.01 11.38 18.01
C LYS A 152 -3.02 10.66 17.09
N GLN A 153 -3.36 9.42 16.75
CA GLN A 153 -2.57 8.53 15.92
C GLN A 153 -3.50 7.77 14.95
N GLU A 154 -3.12 7.67 13.68
CA GLU A 154 -3.69 6.69 12.75
C GLU A 154 -3.17 5.30 13.12
N ALA A 155 -4.08 4.36 13.38
CA ALA A 155 -3.75 3.02 13.86
C ALA A 155 -3.54 2.03 12.71
N ASN A 156 -4.20 2.27 11.57
CA ASN A 156 -4.12 1.42 10.38
C ASN A 156 -3.05 1.93 9.42
N LEU A 157 -1.80 1.80 9.87
CA LEU A 157 -0.57 2.05 9.10
C LEU A 157 -0.13 0.80 8.34
N VAL A 158 0.70 0.99 7.32
CA VAL A 158 1.44 -0.12 6.69
C VAL A 158 2.38 -0.74 7.73
N LYS A 159 2.18 -2.03 8.01
CA LYS A 159 3.00 -2.82 8.95
C LYS A 159 4.25 -3.36 8.29
N GLY A 160 5.27 -3.64 9.12
CA GLY A 160 6.57 -4.18 8.69
C GLY A 160 7.68 -3.13 8.58
N GLY A 161 7.31 -1.85 8.52
CA GLY A 161 8.26 -0.74 8.43
C GLY A 161 8.92 -0.60 7.05
N MET A 162 9.86 0.35 6.95
CA MET A 162 10.47 0.74 5.67
C MET A 162 11.30 -0.37 5.02
N GLU A 163 11.95 -1.23 5.80
CA GLU A 163 12.79 -2.28 5.24
C GLU A 163 11.95 -3.32 4.51
N GLU A 164 10.90 -3.85 5.15
CA GLU A 164 9.97 -4.79 4.51
C GLU A 164 9.28 -4.15 3.30
N TRP A 165 8.83 -2.90 3.44
CA TRP A 165 8.23 -2.14 2.35
C TRP A 165 9.14 -2.05 1.12
N LYS A 166 10.40 -1.63 1.32
CA LYS A 166 11.38 -1.54 0.23
C LYS A 166 11.64 -2.89 -0.40
N THR A 167 11.79 -3.94 0.40
CA THR A 167 12.00 -5.30 -0.13
C THR A 167 10.87 -5.72 -1.05
N GLN A 168 9.61 -5.52 -0.65
CA GLN A 168 8.45 -5.94 -1.44
C GLN A 168 8.21 -5.06 -2.67
N VAL A 169 8.44 -3.75 -2.54
CA VAL A 169 8.40 -2.85 -3.71
C VAL A 169 9.47 -3.24 -4.72
N MET A 170 10.71 -3.49 -4.28
CA MET A 170 11.78 -3.91 -5.17
C MET A 170 11.53 -5.29 -5.78
N ALA A 171 10.90 -6.22 -5.05
CA ALA A 171 10.50 -7.51 -5.63
C ALA A 171 9.51 -7.32 -6.79
N TRP A 172 8.51 -6.45 -6.63
CA TRP A 172 7.54 -6.12 -7.67
C TRP A 172 8.18 -5.37 -8.86
N VAL A 173 9.05 -4.39 -8.58
CA VAL A 173 9.78 -3.65 -9.62
C VAL A 173 10.66 -4.59 -10.44
N ASN A 174 11.46 -5.43 -9.77
CA ASN A 174 12.31 -6.43 -10.43
C ASN A 174 11.49 -7.51 -11.18
N GLY A 175 10.24 -7.74 -10.77
CA GLY A 175 9.26 -8.58 -11.45
C GLY A 175 8.66 -7.98 -12.73
N GLY A 176 9.02 -6.74 -13.06
CA GLY A 176 8.48 -6.00 -14.22
C GLY A 176 7.19 -5.23 -13.92
N MET A 177 6.89 -4.96 -12.65
CA MET A 177 5.71 -4.19 -12.21
C MET A 177 4.39 -4.69 -12.83
N LYS A 178 4.17 -6.01 -12.79
CA LYS A 178 2.95 -6.64 -13.31
C LYS A 178 1.76 -6.35 -12.40
N CYS A 179 0.60 -6.14 -13.00
CA CYS A 179 -0.67 -5.91 -12.31
C CYS A 179 -1.56 -7.14 -12.20
N GLU A 180 -1.11 -8.26 -12.78
CA GLU A 180 -1.80 -9.54 -12.80
C GLU A 180 -1.66 -10.29 -11.48
#